data_AF-A0A1G2WF28-F1
#
_entry.id   AF-A0A1G2WF28-F1
#
_cell.length_a   1.000
_cell.length_b   1.000
_cell.length_c   1.000
_cell.angle_alpha   90.00
_cell.angle_beta   90.00
_cell.angle_gamma   90.00
#
_symmetry.space_group_name_H-M   'P 1'
#
loop_
_entity.id
_entity.type
_entity.pdbx_description
1 polymer ?
#
loop_
_entity_poly.entity_id
_entity_poly.type
_entity_poly.pdbx_seq_one_letter_code
_entity_poly.pdbx_strand_id
1 'polypeptide(L)'
;MVEKLKLKISPAVAAYVRPAVSTAEKLRGLEAAAEMVPADQLMLFFCLMRDADDLIKAAATVAFGALPEKLLAEYIRESKTHPAILDAIARHHHTWPDVVAALLENEALSPQAAGFLKRFTTLDEQRLDTNTGESADQGCDEERLVEELSADDEEPLKDTDDSDEDEPGEVEEQDEEFLSKYKMAQIMGIAEKIKMALSGDKEWRSILIKDANKLVSGSVIKNPRITEAEIHTLVKAGVQNDEIMRLICSNKEWIKNYKIRKALVENPRTPVQNALRYLATLGEKDIASYAKSKNISSVISTQAKRMLLSKKR
;
A
#
# COMPACT_ATOMS: atom_id res chain seq x y z
N MET A 1 -2.55 30.11 3.20
CA MET A 1 -1.87 30.85 4.30
C MET A 1 -1.77 29.93 5.50
N VAL A 2 -0.57 29.57 5.95
CA VAL A 2 -0.39 28.70 7.13
C VAL A 2 -0.88 29.45 8.37
N GLU A 3 -1.99 28.99 8.94
CA GLU A 3 -2.56 29.54 10.16
C GLU A 3 -1.53 29.44 11.29
N LYS A 4 -1.02 30.59 11.75
CA LYS A 4 -0.05 30.65 12.84
C LYS A 4 -0.77 30.27 14.13
N LEU A 5 -0.70 29.00 14.51
CA LEU A 5 -1.17 28.50 15.79
C LEU A 5 -0.44 29.23 16.92
N LYS A 6 -1.12 30.18 17.56
CA LYS A 6 -0.63 30.86 18.78
C LYS A 6 -0.94 30.00 19.99
N LEU A 7 -0.08 29.01 20.25
CA LEU A 7 -0.17 28.19 21.46
C LEU A 7 0.51 28.92 22.63
N LYS A 8 -0.11 28.89 23.82
CA LYS A 8 0.55 29.31 25.07
C LYS A 8 1.49 28.19 25.50
N ILE A 9 2.77 28.36 25.24
CA ILE A 9 3.81 27.36 25.54
C ILE A 9 4.38 27.64 26.95
N SER A 10 4.43 26.62 27.80
CA SER A 10 5.10 26.66 29.11
C SER A 10 6.61 26.94 28.95
N PRO A 11 7.27 27.68 29.87
CA PRO A 11 8.68 28.02 29.76
C PRO A 11 9.61 26.80 29.66
N ALA A 12 9.21 25.64 30.21
CA ALA A 12 9.93 24.38 30.09
C ALA A 12 9.94 23.84 28.64
N VAL A 13 8.81 23.92 27.95
CA VAL A 13 8.66 23.50 26.55
C VAL A 13 9.32 24.51 25.60
N ALA A 14 9.23 25.80 25.92
CA ALA A 14 9.86 26.87 25.15
C ALA A 14 11.41 26.80 25.15
N ALA A 15 12.02 26.10 26.10
CA ALA A 15 13.48 25.90 26.13
C ALA A 15 13.95 25.00 24.96
N TYR A 16 13.12 24.06 24.52
CA TYR A 16 13.47 23.06 23.50
C TYR A 16 12.89 23.36 22.12
N VAL A 17 11.78 24.10 22.03
CA VAL A 17 11.06 24.36 20.77
C VAL A 17 11.54 25.62 20.03
N ARG A 18 12.43 26.43 20.63
CA ARG A 18 12.93 27.66 19.99
C ARG A 18 13.68 27.35 18.68
N PRO A 19 13.51 28.17 17.62
CA PRO A 19 14.15 27.94 16.32
C PRO A 19 15.69 28.04 16.33
N ALA A 20 16.29 28.55 17.43
CA ALA A 20 17.73 28.67 17.61
C ALA A 20 18.39 27.45 18.30
N VAL A 21 17.61 26.44 18.67
CA VAL A 21 18.06 25.28 19.45
C VAL A 21 18.60 24.19 18.51
N SER A 22 19.73 23.59 18.90
CA SER A 22 20.38 22.55 18.09
C SER A 22 19.54 21.25 18.07
N THR A 23 19.72 20.43 17.03
CA THR A 23 19.01 19.15 16.89
C THR A 23 19.27 18.21 18.08
N ALA A 24 20.49 18.23 18.63
CA ALA A 24 20.87 17.46 19.82
C ALA A 24 20.14 17.92 21.10
N GLU A 25 19.84 19.21 21.23
CA GLU A 25 19.07 19.73 22.36
C GLU A 25 17.58 19.43 22.24
N LYS A 26 17.03 19.42 21.01
CA LYS A 26 15.65 18.97 20.76
C LYS A 26 15.46 17.48 21.10
N LEU A 27 16.45 16.64 20.79
CA LEU A 27 16.46 15.22 21.19
C LEU A 27 16.58 15.06 22.71
N ARG A 28 17.44 15.84 23.37
CA ARG A 28 17.46 15.88 24.85
C ARG A 28 16.14 16.34 25.45
N GLY A 29 15.42 17.24 24.77
CA GLY A 29 14.07 17.63 25.14
C GLY A 29 13.08 16.46 25.12
N LEU A 30 13.16 15.57 24.12
CA LEU A 30 12.32 14.36 24.05
C LEU A 30 12.61 13.38 25.19
N GLU A 31 13.88 13.22 25.56
CA GLU A 31 14.28 12.39 26.71
C GLU A 31 13.82 13.01 28.04
N ALA A 32 14.03 14.32 28.21
CA ALA A 32 13.60 15.07 29.40
C ALA A 32 12.08 15.20 29.50
N ALA A 33 11.34 14.96 28.40
CA ALA A 33 9.87 15.05 28.37
C ALA A 33 9.21 14.06 29.33
N ALA A 34 9.87 12.95 29.67
CA ALA A 34 9.38 11.97 30.63
C ALA A 34 9.35 12.50 32.09
N GLU A 35 10.14 13.54 32.39
CA GLU A 35 10.21 14.16 33.73
C GLU A 35 9.33 15.41 33.84
N MET A 36 8.67 15.82 32.76
CA MET A 36 7.82 17.01 32.72
C MET A 36 6.39 16.70 33.17
N VAL A 37 5.62 17.75 33.44
CA VAL A 37 4.18 17.64 33.65
C VAL A 37 3.54 17.06 32.38
N PRO A 38 2.58 16.11 32.48
CA PRO A 38 1.90 15.48 31.34
C PRO A 38 1.42 16.46 30.24
N ALA A 39 0.95 17.64 30.66
CA ALA A 39 0.51 18.71 29.77
C ALA A 39 1.64 19.29 28.91
N ASP A 40 2.80 19.53 29.53
CA ASP A 40 3.97 20.09 28.89
C ASP A 40 4.67 19.04 28.00
N GLN A 41 4.64 17.78 28.41
CA GLN A 41 5.11 16.65 27.62
C GLN A 41 4.35 16.52 26.29
N LEU A 42 3.02 16.57 26.33
CA LEU A 42 2.17 16.51 25.14
C LEU A 42 2.33 17.73 24.23
N MET A 43 2.44 18.92 24.82
CA MET A 43 2.70 20.16 24.08
C MET A 43 4.06 20.09 23.37
N LEU A 44 5.09 19.59 24.06
CA LEU A 44 6.44 19.43 23.50
C LEU A 44 6.42 18.47 22.31
N PHE A 45 5.80 17.30 22.44
CA PHE A 45 5.68 16.36 21.33
C PHE A 45 4.89 16.95 20.15
N PHE A 46 3.78 17.65 20.42
CA PHE A 46 3.02 18.33 19.36
C PHE A 46 3.85 19.37 18.60
N CYS A 47 4.65 20.17 19.31
CA CYS A 47 5.54 21.13 18.69
C CYS A 47 6.65 20.46 17.86
N LEU A 48 7.29 19.41 18.40
CA LEU A 48 8.37 18.70 17.72
C LEU A 48 7.88 17.86 16.52
N MET A 49 6.62 17.43 16.50
CA MET A 49 6.00 16.79 15.32
C MET A 49 5.82 17.76 14.14
N ARG A 50 5.89 19.07 14.39
CA ARG A 50 5.76 20.14 13.37
C ARG A 50 7.09 20.85 13.09
N ASP A 51 8.20 20.33 13.60
CA ASP A 51 9.54 20.86 13.32
C ASP A 51 9.97 20.61 11.87
N ALA A 52 10.92 21.43 11.40
CA ALA A 52 11.47 21.35 10.05
C ALA A 52 12.39 20.13 9.83
N ASP A 53 12.92 19.55 10.90
CA ASP A 53 13.85 18.42 10.84
C ASP A 53 13.11 17.09 10.86
N ASP A 54 13.23 16.31 9.78
CA ASP A 54 12.57 15.01 9.62
C ASP A 54 12.93 13.99 10.71
N LEU A 55 14.17 14.05 11.22
CA LEU A 55 14.64 13.16 12.29
C LEU A 55 13.93 13.43 13.62
N ILE A 56 13.73 14.71 13.95
CA ILE A 56 13.04 15.13 15.17
C ILE A 56 11.55 14.84 15.05
N LYS A 57 10.97 15.09 13.87
CA LYS A 57 9.58 14.74 13.59
C LYS A 57 9.32 13.25 13.78
N ALA A 58 10.16 12.39 13.21
CA ALA A 58 10.04 10.94 13.36
C ALA A 58 10.19 10.51 14.84
N ALA A 59 11.20 11.04 15.54
CA ALA A 59 11.41 10.73 16.96
C ALA A 59 10.24 11.20 17.84
N ALA A 60 9.69 12.39 17.59
CA ALA A 60 8.54 12.92 18.30
C ALA A 60 7.26 12.12 18.02
N THR A 61 7.03 11.67 16.78
CA THR A 61 5.89 10.81 16.45
C THR A 61 5.97 9.46 17.16
N VAL A 62 7.16 8.85 17.24
CA VAL A 62 7.38 7.61 17.98
C VAL A 62 7.15 7.81 19.48
N ALA A 63 7.70 8.88 20.06
CA ALA A 63 7.50 9.21 21.47
C ALA A 63 6.02 9.51 21.80
N PHE A 64 5.31 10.20 20.90
CA PHE A 64 3.89 10.51 21.04
C PHE A 64 3.01 9.26 20.96
N GLY A 65 3.37 8.29 20.10
CA GLY A 65 2.70 6.99 20.02
C GLY A 65 2.99 6.06 21.20
N ALA A 66 4.13 6.24 21.88
CA ALA A 66 4.54 5.44 23.04
C ALA A 66 3.96 5.94 24.37
N LEU A 67 3.12 6.98 24.37
CA LEU A 67 2.53 7.54 25.57
C LEU A 67 1.54 6.57 26.26
N PRO A 68 1.51 6.48 27.60
CA PRO A 68 0.57 5.60 28.30
C PRO A 68 -0.89 6.05 28.14
N GLU A 69 -1.78 5.09 27.85
CA GLU A 69 -3.24 5.29 27.71
C GLU A 69 -3.86 6.04 28.91
N LYS A 70 -3.46 5.66 30.13
CA LYS A 70 -3.98 6.26 31.38
C LYS A 70 -3.69 7.76 31.48
N LEU A 71 -2.50 8.17 31.04
CA LEU A 71 -2.03 9.56 31.12
C LEU A 71 -2.74 10.43 30.07
N LEU A 72 -3.06 9.87 28.91
CA LEU A 72 -3.89 10.53 27.90
C LEU A 72 -5.33 10.71 28.39
N ALA A 73 -5.94 9.67 28.94
CA ALA A 73 -7.32 9.73 29.44
C ALA A 73 -7.48 10.73 30.59
N GLU A 74 -6.53 10.76 31.53
CA GLU A 74 -6.49 11.73 32.62
C GLU A 74 -6.30 13.16 32.08
N TYR A 75 -5.39 13.35 31.13
CA TYR A 75 -5.14 14.65 30.50
C TYR A 75 -6.35 15.22 29.73
N ILE A 76 -7.06 14.36 28.97
CA ILE A 76 -8.26 14.75 28.22
C ILE A 76 -9.38 15.19 29.16
N ARG A 77 -9.46 14.58 30.36
CA ARG A 77 -10.47 14.89 31.38
C ARG A 77 -10.14 16.14 32.19
N GLU A 78 -8.86 16.39 32.47
CA GLU A 78 -8.42 17.44 33.37
C GLU A 78 -8.19 18.81 32.71
N SER A 79 -7.84 18.86 31.42
CA SER A 79 -7.24 20.06 30.83
C SER A 79 -8.07 20.71 29.72
N LYS A 80 -8.25 22.03 29.83
CA LYS A 80 -8.73 22.90 28.74
C LYS A 80 -7.62 23.08 27.71
N THR A 81 -7.41 22.06 26.88
CA THR A 81 -6.40 22.07 25.82
C THR A 81 -6.90 22.66 24.52
N HIS A 82 -5.95 23.11 23.69
CA HIS A 82 -6.29 23.59 22.35
C HIS A 82 -6.85 22.45 21.47
N PRO A 83 -7.90 22.71 20.67
CA PRO A 83 -8.54 21.71 19.81
C PRO A 83 -7.58 20.98 18.86
N ALA A 84 -6.49 21.63 18.44
CA ALA A 84 -5.48 21.04 17.56
C ALA A 84 -4.66 19.91 18.20
N ILE A 85 -4.48 19.95 19.52
CA ILE A 85 -3.76 18.89 20.27
C ILE A 85 -4.69 17.69 20.41
N LEU A 86 -5.97 17.91 20.69
CA LEU A 86 -6.99 16.86 20.75
C LEU A 86 -7.17 16.17 19.39
N ASP A 87 -7.14 16.91 18.29
CA ASP A 87 -7.16 16.35 16.93
C ASP A 87 -5.91 15.48 16.65
N ALA A 88 -4.72 15.95 17.06
CA ALA A 88 -3.50 15.14 16.94
C ALA A 88 -3.58 13.84 17.76
N ILE A 89 -4.12 13.89 18.99
CA ILE A 89 -4.35 12.68 19.80
C ILE A 89 -5.36 11.75 19.09
N ALA A 90 -6.47 12.29 18.56
CA ALA A 90 -7.49 11.51 17.86
C ALA A 90 -6.94 10.76 16.64
N ARG A 91 -6.04 11.39 15.85
CA ARG A 91 -5.45 10.76 14.66
C ARG A 91 -4.45 9.65 15.01
N HIS A 92 -3.64 9.85 16.05
CA HIS A 92 -2.60 8.90 16.41
C HIS A 92 -3.10 7.76 17.32
N HIS A 93 -4.08 8.01 18.19
CA HIS A 93 -4.54 7.08 19.22
C HIS A 93 -5.97 6.55 19.02
N HIS A 94 -6.48 6.59 17.79
CA HIS A 94 -7.77 6.01 17.37
C HIS A 94 -7.97 4.51 17.67
N THR A 95 -6.91 3.80 18.05
CA THR A 95 -6.95 2.36 18.38
C THR A 95 -7.36 2.10 19.84
N TRP A 96 -7.33 3.11 20.71
CA TRP A 96 -7.61 2.94 22.15
C TRP A 96 -9.01 3.40 22.53
N PRO A 97 -9.93 2.47 22.88
CA PRO A 97 -11.34 2.80 23.09
C PRO A 97 -11.56 3.76 24.27
N ASP A 98 -10.75 3.66 25.33
CA ASP A 98 -10.88 4.52 26.51
C ASP A 98 -10.50 5.98 26.20
N VAL A 99 -9.50 6.18 25.33
CA VAL A 99 -9.09 7.51 24.85
C VAL A 99 -10.12 8.08 23.89
N VAL A 100 -10.68 7.26 23.01
CA VAL A 100 -11.74 7.68 22.08
C VAL A 100 -13.01 8.09 22.84
N ALA A 101 -13.41 7.33 23.86
CA ALA A 101 -14.52 7.70 24.74
C ALA A 101 -14.27 9.04 25.45
N ALA A 102 -13.09 9.20 26.06
CA ALA A 102 -12.72 10.44 26.73
C ALA A 102 -12.66 11.65 25.77
N LEU A 103 -12.23 11.46 24.51
CA LEU A 103 -12.20 12.52 23.50
C LEU A 103 -13.60 12.92 23.03
N LEU A 104 -14.51 11.96 22.88
CA LEU A 104 -15.89 12.23 22.46
C LEU A 104 -16.72 12.92 23.55
N GLU A 105 -16.36 12.73 24.82
CA GLU A 105 -16.96 13.44 25.97
C GLU A 105 -16.49 14.90 26.09
N ASN A 106 -15.41 15.30 25.39
CA ASN A 106 -14.83 16.64 25.53
C ASN A 106 -15.39 17.63 24.48
N GLU A 107 -16.03 18.70 24.96
CA GLU A 107 -16.62 19.76 24.12
C GLU A 107 -15.61 20.56 23.28
N ALA A 108 -14.31 20.50 23.61
CA ALA A 108 -13.25 21.21 22.87
C ALA A 108 -12.78 20.47 21.60
N LEU A 109 -13.34 19.30 21.29
CA LEU A 109 -12.96 18.52 20.11
C LEU A 109 -13.51 19.16 18.82
N SER A 110 -12.67 19.22 17.78
CA SER A 110 -13.09 19.68 16.46
C SER A 110 -14.16 18.75 15.86
N PRO A 111 -15.20 19.28 15.18
CA PRO A 111 -16.25 18.46 14.57
C PRO A 111 -15.69 17.49 13.51
N GLN A 112 -14.57 17.82 12.87
CA GLN A 112 -13.89 16.94 11.91
C GLN A 112 -13.25 15.71 12.60
N ALA A 113 -12.60 15.92 13.74
CA ALA A 113 -11.99 14.85 14.54
C ALA A 113 -13.07 13.97 15.20
N ALA A 114 -14.16 14.56 15.67
CA ALA A 114 -15.31 13.82 16.19
C ALA A 114 -15.96 12.93 15.12
N GLY A 115 -16.10 13.44 13.89
CA GLY A 115 -16.60 12.67 12.74
C GLY A 115 -15.67 11.53 12.33
N PHE A 116 -14.35 11.74 12.41
CA PHE A 116 -13.33 10.70 12.21
C PHE A 116 -13.50 9.59 13.24
N LEU A 117 -13.49 9.91 14.54
CA LEU A 117 -13.62 8.94 15.62
C LEU A 117 -14.93 8.13 15.55
N LYS A 118 -16.07 8.79 15.28
CA LYS A 118 -17.38 8.10 15.14
C LYS A 118 -17.39 7.05 14.03
N ARG A 119 -16.69 7.29 12.91
CA ARG A 119 -16.59 6.29 11.82
C ARG A 119 -15.83 5.04 12.26
N PHE A 120 -14.81 5.21 13.11
CA PHE A 120 -14.04 4.07 13.64
C PHE A 120 -14.83 3.31 14.72
N THR A 121 -15.59 3.99 15.58
CA THR A 121 -16.41 3.32 16.61
C THR A 121 -17.61 2.58 16.01
N THR A 122 -18.26 3.12 14.97
CA THR A 122 -19.42 2.46 14.31
C THR A 122 -19.06 1.14 13.61
N LEU A 123 -17.78 0.94 13.27
CA LEU A 123 -17.31 -0.31 12.67
C LEU A 123 -17.18 -1.45 13.69
N ASP A 124 -17.02 -1.14 14.98
CA ASP A 124 -16.97 -2.14 16.05
C ASP A 124 -18.36 -2.56 16.54
N GLU A 125 -19.35 -1.65 16.56
CA GLU A 125 -20.75 -2.01 16.90
C GLU A 125 -21.35 -3.03 15.92
N GLN A 126 -21.07 -2.91 14.61
CA GLN A 126 -21.59 -3.83 13.59
C GLN A 126 -20.98 -5.25 13.67
N ARG A 127 -19.93 -5.47 14.46
CA ARG A 127 -19.33 -6.80 14.69
C ARG A 127 -19.91 -7.51 15.91
N LEU A 128 -20.45 -6.79 16.88
CA LEU A 128 -21.00 -7.37 18.12
C LEU A 128 -22.43 -7.91 17.96
N ASP A 129 -23.18 -7.47 16.95
CA ASP A 129 -24.56 -7.95 16.70
C ASP A 129 -24.66 -9.32 15.99
N THR A 130 -23.55 -9.92 15.55
CA THR A 130 -23.58 -11.19 14.80
C THR A 130 -23.18 -12.43 15.59
N ASN A 131 -22.90 -12.33 16.90
CA ASN A 131 -22.32 -13.46 17.64
C ASN A 131 -22.94 -13.78 19.02
N THR A 132 -24.22 -13.50 19.25
CA THR A 132 -24.93 -14.05 20.43
C THR A 132 -26.38 -14.40 20.11
N GLY A 133 -26.70 -15.70 19.98
CA GLY A 133 -28.08 -16.20 20.04
C GLY A 133 -28.47 -17.31 19.06
N GLU A 134 -27.98 -18.53 19.33
CA GLU A 134 -28.59 -19.87 19.17
C GLU A 134 -29.96 -19.98 18.42
N SER A 135 -30.05 -20.74 17.31
CA SER A 135 -30.31 -22.21 17.19
C SER A 135 -31.80 -22.60 17.00
N ALA A 136 -32.16 -23.13 15.81
CA ALA A 136 -33.17 -24.19 15.53
C ALA A 136 -33.31 -24.35 13.98
N ASP A 137 -32.81 -25.40 13.32
CA ASP A 137 -33.29 -26.80 13.23
C ASP A 137 -34.29 -27.05 12.07
N GLN A 138 -33.96 -28.04 11.22
CA GLN A 138 -34.75 -28.73 10.15
C GLN A 138 -35.30 -27.90 8.97
N GLY A 139 -35.24 -28.28 7.69
CA GLY A 139 -34.85 -29.51 6.97
C GLY A 139 -35.60 -29.57 5.62
N CYS A 140 -34.99 -30.20 4.60
CA CYS A 140 -35.59 -30.80 3.40
C CYS A 140 -36.02 -29.95 2.17
N ASP A 141 -35.26 -30.18 1.08
CA ASP A 141 -35.70 -30.72 -0.22
C ASP A 141 -36.57 -29.90 -1.22
N GLU A 142 -35.90 -29.54 -2.32
CA GLU A 142 -36.18 -30.03 -3.69
C GLU A 142 -37.12 -29.26 -4.65
N GLU A 143 -36.53 -28.98 -5.82
CA GLU A 143 -37.09 -28.84 -7.18
C GLU A 143 -37.72 -27.53 -7.72
N ARG A 144 -37.22 -27.20 -8.93
CA ARG A 144 -37.89 -26.57 -10.10
C ARG A 144 -38.18 -25.06 -10.02
N LEU A 145 -38.04 -24.25 -11.08
CA LEU A 145 -37.94 -24.48 -12.53
C LEU A 145 -37.37 -23.20 -13.19
N VAL A 146 -36.84 -23.40 -14.38
CA VAL A 146 -36.14 -22.52 -15.33
C VAL A 146 -36.99 -21.41 -16.00
N GLU A 147 -36.28 -20.58 -16.78
CA GLU A 147 -36.68 -19.72 -17.93
C GLU A 147 -36.98 -18.24 -17.64
N GLU A 148 -36.07 -17.33 -17.99
CA GLU A 148 -35.86 -16.66 -19.32
C GLU A 148 -36.94 -15.60 -19.58
N LEU A 149 -36.61 -14.32 -19.85
CA LEU A 149 -36.25 -13.72 -21.15
C LEU A 149 -35.96 -12.21 -20.86
N SER A 150 -34.86 -11.55 -21.27
CA SER A 150 -34.60 -10.85 -22.55
C SER A 150 -35.75 -9.93 -23.02
N ALA A 151 -35.62 -8.72 -23.57
CA ALA A 151 -34.55 -7.99 -24.26
C ALA A 151 -35.00 -6.48 -24.33
N ASP A 152 -34.11 -5.50 -24.43
CA ASP A 152 -33.76 -4.71 -25.64
C ASP A 152 -34.18 -3.24 -25.45
N ASP A 153 -33.21 -2.32 -25.57
CA ASP A 153 -33.40 -1.08 -26.35
C ASP A 153 -32.04 -0.42 -26.64
N GLU A 154 -31.82 -0.21 -27.94
CA GLU A 154 -30.62 0.32 -28.60
C GLU A 154 -30.44 1.84 -28.40
N GLU A 155 -29.21 2.26 -28.10
CA GLU A 155 -28.35 3.22 -28.86
C GLU A 155 -29.00 4.37 -29.68
N PRO A 156 -28.38 5.57 -29.74
CA PRO A 156 -27.22 5.69 -30.64
C PRO A 156 -26.08 6.64 -30.25
N LEU A 157 -24.89 6.19 -30.65
CA LEU A 157 -23.68 6.93 -31.02
C LEU A 157 -23.93 8.26 -31.78
N LYS A 158 -23.05 9.24 -31.51
CA LYS A 158 -22.74 10.33 -32.45
C LYS A 158 -21.25 10.69 -32.35
N ASP A 159 -20.49 10.21 -33.32
CA ASP A 159 -19.19 10.75 -33.69
C ASP A 159 -19.40 12.07 -34.47
N THR A 160 -18.71 13.14 -34.07
CA THR A 160 -18.13 14.11 -35.02
C THR A 160 -16.89 14.76 -34.42
N ASP A 161 -15.90 14.82 -35.30
CA ASP A 161 -14.51 15.24 -35.18
C ASP A 161 -14.31 16.76 -35.03
N ASP A 162 -13.15 17.10 -34.43
CA ASP A 162 -12.31 18.30 -34.53
C ASP A 162 -12.87 19.73 -34.40
N SER A 163 -12.36 20.46 -33.39
CA SER A 163 -12.08 21.92 -33.41
C SER A 163 -11.26 22.28 -32.16
N ASP A 164 -9.95 22.45 -32.32
CA ASP A 164 -9.07 23.17 -31.39
C ASP A 164 -9.62 24.57 -31.07
N GLU A 165 -9.60 24.99 -29.80
CA GLU A 165 -9.23 26.34 -29.37
C GLU A 165 -9.17 26.46 -27.82
N ASP A 166 -8.08 27.08 -27.36
CA ASP A 166 -7.62 27.28 -25.98
C ASP A 166 -8.62 27.98 -25.03
N GLU A 167 -8.66 27.58 -23.75
CA GLU A 167 -8.41 28.48 -22.60
C GLU A 167 -8.33 27.70 -21.24
N PRO A 168 -7.62 28.26 -20.22
CA PRO A 168 -6.80 27.50 -19.29
C PRO A 168 -7.57 26.88 -18.13
N GLY A 169 -7.22 25.64 -17.81
CA GLY A 169 -7.75 24.88 -16.69
C GLY A 169 -7.40 25.50 -15.33
N GLU A 170 -8.44 25.68 -14.52
CA GLU A 170 -8.34 25.80 -13.07
C GLU A 170 -7.74 24.50 -12.52
N VAL A 171 -6.44 24.51 -12.29
CA VAL A 171 -5.76 23.51 -11.46
C VAL A 171 -6.14 23.79 -10.02
N GLU A 172 -7.15 23.08 -9.52
CA GLU A 172 -7.41 22.98 -8.09
C GLU A 172 -6.18 22.38 -7.40
N GLU A 173 -5.59 23.18 -6.52
CA GLU A 173 -4.46 22.84 -5.64
C GLU A 173 -4.83 21.67 -4.71
N GLN A 174 -4.56 20.43 -5.14
CA GLN A 174 -4.51 19.24 -4.26
C GLN A 174 -3.12 19.11 -3.62
N ASP A 175 -2.72 20.10 -2.85
CA ASP A 175 -1.47 20.08 -2.09
C ASP A 175 -1.76 19.79 -0.62
N GLU A 176 -2.02 18.52 -0.27
CA GLU A 176 -1.74 17.94 1.05
C GLU A 176 -1.95 16.40 1.04
N GLU A 177 -0.84 15.65 1.11
CA GLU A 177 -0.74 14.31 1.72
C GLU A 177 -1.13 13.04 0.93
N PHE A 178 -0.87 13.00 -0.38
CA PHE A 178 -0.50 11.71 -0.99
C PHE A 178 0.92 11.35 -0.55
N LEU A 179 1.09 10.61 0.56
CA LEU A 179 2.30 9.80 0.67
C LEU A 179 2.36 8.99 -0.62
N SER A 180 3.44 9.16 -1.40
CA SER A 180 3.68 8.34 -2.58
C SER A 180 3.40 6.88 -2.19
N LYS A 181 2.62 6.14 -2.99
CA LYS A 181 2.25 4.74 -2.67
C LYS A 181 3.46 3.89 -2.29
N TYR A 182 4.64 4.28 -2.78
CA TYR A 182 5.93 3.74 -2.37
C TYR A 182 6.23 3.93 -0.87
N LYS A 183 6.04 5.14 -0.34
CA LYS A 183 6.22 5.46 1.09
C LYS A 183 5.19 4.73 1.95
N MET A 184 3.92 4.63 1.50
CA MET A 184 2.92 3.80 2.18
C MET A 184 3.35 2.33 2.21
N ALA A 185 3.86 1.79 1.10
CA ALA A 185 4.40 0.44 1.06
C ALA A 185 5.63 0.23 1.96
N GLN A 186 6.32 1.27 2.43
CA GLN A 186 7.41 1.12 3.41
C GLN A 186 6.89 1.06 4.85
N ILE A 187 5.76 1.73 5.14
CA ILE A 187 5.19 1.83 6.49
C ILE A 187 4.30 0.60 6.80
N MET A 188 3.60 0.06 5.80
CA MET A 188 2.69 -1.08 5.96
C MET A 188 3.41 -2.36 6.44
N GLY A 189 2.73 -3.12 7.31
CA GLY A 189 3.17 -4.44 7.75
C GLY A 189 3.13 -5.50 6.62
N ILE A 190 3.84 -6.61 6.79
CA ILE A 190 3.93 -7.67 5.76
C ILE A 190 2.55 -8.23 5.37
N ALA A 191 1.67 -8.44 6.34
CA ALA A 191 0.32 -8.97 6.08
C ALA A 191 -0.53 -8.01 5.24
N GLU A 192 -0.44 -6.72 5.52
CA GLU A 192 -1.14 -5.68 4.78
C GLU A 192 -0.60 -5.54 3.36
N LYS A 193 0.73 -5.61 3.19
CA LYS A 193 1.37 -5.68 1.86
C LYS A 193 0.87 -6.86 1.05
N ILE A 194 0.69 -8.03 1.67
CA ILE A 194 0.14 -9.22 0.97
C ILE A 194 -1.30 -8.95 0.53
N LYS A 195 -2.14 -8.36 1.39
CA LYS A 195 -3.51 -7.98 1.04
C LYS A 195 -3.52 -7.00 -0.13
N MET A 196 -2.70 -5.94 -0.06
CA MET A 196 -2.57 -4.95 -1.13
C MET A 196 -1.96 -5.55 -2.42
N ALA A 197 -1.09 -6.56 -2.33
CA ALA A 197 -0.58 -7.27 -3.50
C ALA A 197 -1.71 -8.02 -4.25
N LEU A 198 -2.66 -8.59 -3.51
CA LEU A 198 -3.77 -9.37 -4.06
C LEU A 198 -4.90 -8.50 -4.63
N SER A 199 -5.22 -7.37 -4.00
CA SER A 199 -6.35 -6.51 -4.39
C SER A 199 -5.95 -5.17 -5.00
N GLY A 200 -4.68 -4.78 -4.92
CA GLY A 200 -4.21 -3.45 -5.33
C GLY A 200 -4.15 -3.22 -6.84
N ASP A 201 -4.08 -1.94 -7.18
CA ASP A 201 -3.99 -1.45 -8.56
C ASP A 201 -2.61 -1.70 -9.18
N LYS A 202 -2.48 -1.36 -10.47
CA LYS A 202 -1.24 -1.45 -11.25
C LYS A 202 -0.01 -0.88 -10.53
N GLU A 203 -0.16 0.26 -9.85
CA GLU A 203 0.93 0.91 -9.13
C GLU A 203 1.40 0.09 -7.92
N TRP A 204 0.46 -0.43 -7.13
CA TRP A 204 0.76 -1.32 -6.01
C TRP A 204 1.51 -2.56 -6.48
N ARG A 205 1.10 -3.16 -7.60
CA ARG A 205 1.82 -4.31 -8.20
C ARG A 205 3.25 -3.95 -8.62
N SER A 206 3.46 -2.80 -9.27
CA SER A 206 4.78 -2.34 -9.71
C SER A 206 5.74 -2.06 -8.54
N ILE A 207 5.20 -1.59 -7.42
CA ILE A 207 5.96 -1.32 -6.20
C ILE A 207 6.26 -2.64 -5.45
N LEU A 208 5.22 -3.42 -5.14
CA LEU A 208 5.33 -4.62 -4.28
C LEU A 208 6.08 -5.77 -4.94
N ILE A 209 6.22 -5.78 -6.27
CA ILE A 209 7.02 -6.80 -6.95
C ILE A 209 8.53 -6.66 -6.71
N LYS A 210 8.97 -5.45 -6.35
CA LYS A 210 10.36 -5.14 -5.97
C LYS A 210 10.59 -5.18 -4.46
N ASP A 211 9.59 -5.60 -3.68
CA ASP A 211 9.70 -5.70 -2.24
C ASP A 211 10.77 -6.73 -1.84
N ALA A 212 11.47 -6.47 -0.73
CA ALA A 212 12.50 -7.35 -0.19
C ALA A 212 11.93 -8.72 0.22
N ASN A 213 10.66 -8.77 0.62
CA ASN A 213 10.03 -10.02 1.03
C ASN A 213 9.52 -10.83 -0.18
N LYS A 214 9.99 -12.08 -0.28
CA LYS A 214 9.61 -13.04 -1.33
C LYS A 214 8.13 -13.40 -1.30
N LEU A 215 7.51 -13.42 -0.12
CA LEU A 215 6.08 -13.75 0.01
C LEU A 215 5.20 -12.63 -0.55
N VAL A 216 5.57 -11.38 -0.32
CA VAL A 216 4.85 -10.20 -0.82
C VAL A 216 4.94 -10.16 -2.35
N SER A 217 6.16 -10.24 -2.90
CA SER A 217 6.38 -10.24 -4.34
C SER A 217 5.71 -11.43 -5.05
N GLY A 218 5.68 -12.62 -4.42
CA GLY A 218 4.95 -13.79 -4.95
C GLY A 218 3.43 -13.61 -4.98
N SER A 219 2.88 -12.86 -4.02
CA SER A 219 1.44 -12.60 -3.92
C SER A 219 0.93 -11.68 -5.03
N VAL A 220 1.78 -10.78 -5.54
CA VAL A 220 1.43 -9.88 -6.66
C VAL A 220 1.02 -10.66 -7.92
N ILE A 221 1.66 -11.80 -8.17
CA ILE A 221 1.40 -12.63 -9.36
C ILE A 221 0.08 -13.39 -9.26
N LYS A 222 -0.42 -13.62 -8.04
CA LYS A 222 -1.71 -14.28 -7.78
C LYS A 222 -2.89 -13.33 -7.93
N ASN A 223 -2.64 -12.04 -8.15
CA ASN A 223 -3.69 -11.04 -8.34
C ASN A 223 -4.42 -11.28 -9.68
N PRO A 224 -5.76 -11.41 -9.68
CA PRO A 224 -6.54 -11.70 -10.89
C PRO A 224 -6.53 -10.55 -11.92
N ARG A 225 -6.16 -9.33 -11.51
CA ARG A 225 -6.13 -8.15 -12.37
C ARG A 225 -4.79 -7.97 -13.10
N ILE A 226 -3.85 -8.90 -12.98
CA ILE A 226 -2.54 -8.79 -13.62
C ILE A 226 -2.67 -8.99 -15.14
N THR A 227 -2.02 -8.12 -15.91
CA THR A 227 -2.12 -8.17 -17.38
C THR A 227 -0.94 -8.89 -17.99
N GLU A 228 -1.13 -9.48 -19.17
CA GLU A 228 -0.05 -10.16 -19.91
C GLU A 228 1.12 -9.21 -20.25
N ALA A 229 0.83 -7.93 -20.51
CA ALA A 229 1.84 -6.92 -20.81
C ALA A 229 2.76 -6.64 -19.61
N GLU A 230 2.20 -6.63 -18.40
CA GLU A 230 2.95 -6.51 -17.15
C GLU A 230 3.85 -7.73 -16.94
N ILE A 231 3.32 -8.95 -17.13
CA ILE A 231 4.10 -10.19 -17.03
C ILE A 231 5.26 -10.20 -18.03
N HIS A 232 5.03 -9.79 -19.27
CA HIS A 232 6.09 -9.71 -20.28
C HIS A 232 7.21 -8.74 -19.87
N THR A 233 6.84 -7.56 -19.36
CA THR A 233 7.80 -6.56 -18.87
C THR A 233 8.57 -7.08 -17.67
N LEU A 234 7.89 -7.81 -16.79
CA LEU A 234 8.44 -8.41 -15.59
C LEU A 234 9.48 -9.50 -15.90
N VAL A 235 9.15 -10.42 -16.81
CA VAL A 235 10.05 -11.49 -17.23
C VAL A 235 11.31 -10.91 -17.88
N LYS A 236 11.16 -9.83 -18.67
CA LYS A 236 12.29 -9.14 -19.31
C LYS A 236 13.17 -8.39 -18.30
N ALA A 237 12.58 -7.77 -17.29
CA ALA A 237 13.32 -7.06 -16.24
C ALA A 237 14.13 -8.02 -15.35
N GLY A 238 13.68 -9.28 -15.22
CA GLY A 238 14.38 -10.30 -14.44
C GLY A 238 14.11 -10.15 -12.95
N VAL A 239 13.12 -10.87 -12.44
CA VAL A 239 12.76 -10.83 -11.01
C VAL A 239 13.73 -11.66 -10.19
N GLN A 240 14.04 -11.20 -8.97
CA GLN A 240 14.93 -11.90 -8.05
C GLN A 240 14.30 -13.14 -7.39
N ASN A 241 12.98 -13.31 -7.50
CA ASN A 241 12.25 -14.38 -6.85
C ASN A 241 11.96 -15.55 -7.81
N ASP A 242 12.60 -16.69 -7.57
CA ASP A 242 12.42 -17.90 -8.37
C ASP A 242 10.99 -18.46 -8.29
N GLU A 243 10.24 -18.19 -7.21
CA GLU A 243 8.85 -18.62 -7.06
C GLU A 243 7.93 -17.92 -8.06
N ILE A 244 8.16 -16.63 -8.32
CA ILE A 244 7.43 -15.87 -9.33
C ILE A 244 7.62 -16.50 -10.71
N MET A 245 8.86 -16.87 -11.06
CA MET A 245 9.14 -17.53 -12.34
C MET A 245 8.43 -18.88 -12.45
N ARG A 246 8.32 -19.65 -11.36
CA ARG A 246 7.56 -20.91 -11.34
C ARG A 246 6.05 -20.70 -11.50
N LEU A 247 5.49 -19.71 -10.82
CA LEU A 247 4.06 -19.35 -10.95
C LEU A 247 3.74 -18.93 -12.38
N ILE A 248 4.60 -18.10 -12.99
CA ILE A 248 4.44 -17.69 -14.39
C ILE A 248 4.48 -18.88 -15.35
N CYS A 249 5.40 -19.83 -15.14
CA CYS A 249 5.47 -21.04 -15.97
C CYS A 249 4.27 -21.98 -15.80
N SER A 250 3.56 -21.89 -14.67
CA SER A 250 2.42 -22.75 -14.34
C SER A 250 1.12 -22.25 -14.99
N ASN A 251 1.00 -20.95 -15.24
CA ASN A 251 -0.18 -20.37 -15.88
C ASN A 251 -0.17 -20.61 -17.40
N LYS A 252 -1.16 -21.34 -17.91
CA LYS A 252 -1.25 -21.70 -19.33
C LYS A 252 -1.60 -20.51 -20.23
N GLU A 253 -2.31 -19.51 -19.74
CA GLU A 253 -2.75 -18.36 -20.53
C GLU A 253 -1.55 -17.52 -20.96
N TRP A 254 -0.67 -17.18 -20.02
CA TRP A 254 0.54 -16.41 -20.31
C TRP A 254 1.50 -17.14 -21.26
N ILE A 255 1.52 -18.47 -21.20
CA ILE A 255 2.37 -19.30 -22.08
C ILE A 255 1.83 -19.38 -23.51
N LYS A 256 0.54 -19.14 -23.76
CA LYS A 256 0.01 -19.05 -25.14
C LYS A 256 0.64 -17.87 -25.89
N ASN A 257 0.93 -16.78 -25.18
CA ASN A 257 1.54 -15.60 -25.78
C ASN A 257 2.99 -15.86 -26.21
N TYR A 258 3.24 -15.71 -27.52
CA TYR A 258 4.57 -15.93 -28.10
C TYR A 258 5.65 -15.04 -27.47
N LYS A 259 5.33 -13.78 -27.16
CA LYS A 259 6.28 -12.80 -26.60
C LYS A 259 6.75 -13.21 -25.21
N ILE A 260 5.84 -13.71 -24.38
CA ILE A 260 6.15 -14.20 -23.03
C ILE A 260 7.03 -15.44 -23.10
N ARG A 261 6.70 -16.43 -23.96
CA ARG A 261 7.57 -17.61 -24.15
C ARG A 261 8.98 -17.23 -24.59
N LYS A 262 9.09 -16.28 -25.52
CA LYS A 262 10.38 -15.77 -25.99
C LYS A 262 11.20 -15.19 -24.83
N ALA A 263 10.60 -14.29 -24.06
CA ALA A 263 11.24 -13.66 -22.91
C ALA A 263 11.63 -14.67 -21.81
N LEU A 264 10.81 -15.70 -21.57
CA LEU A 264 11.10 -16.75 -20.59
C LEU A 264 12.32 -17.59 -20.99
N VAL A 265 12.54 -17.85 -22.29
CA VAL A 265 13.72 -18.58 -22.77
C VAL A 265 15.00 -17.75 -22.65
N GLU A 266 14.89 -16.43 -22.81
CA GLU A 266 16.04 -15.51 -22.67
C GLU A 266 16.46 -15.34 -21.20
N ASN A 267 15.54 -15.46 -20.24
CA ASN A 267 15.82 -15.23 -18.83
C ASN A 267 16.52 -16.44 -18.16
N PRO A 268 17.70 -16.25 -17.51
CA PRO A 268 18.45 -17.33 -16.86
C PRO A 268 17.78 -17.91 -15.60
N ARG A 269 16.83 -17.19 -15.00
CA ARG A 269 16.10 -17.62 -13.79
C ARG A 269 14.93 -18.55 -14.10
N THR A 270 14.55 -18.69 -15.36
CA THR A 270 13.50 -19.62 -15.76
C THR A 270 13.96 -21.06 -15.51
N PRO A 271 13.12 -21.91 -14.87
CA PRO A 271 13.45 -23.32 -14.71
C PRO A 271 13.79 -23.97 -16.05
N VAL A 272 14.99 -24.58 -16.13
CA VAL A 272 15.58 -25.08 -17.39
C VAL A 272 14.63 -26.02 -18.13
N GLN A 273 13.88 -26.87 -17.42
CA GLN A 273 12.92 -27.80 -18.00
C GLN A 273 11.80 -27.08 -18.79
N ASN A 274 11.26 -26.01 -18.23
CA ASN A 274 10.22 -25.22 -18.89
C ASN A 274 10.82 -24.44 -20.06
N ALA A 275 12.01 -23.88 -19.90
CA ALA A 275 12.69 -23.16 -20.98
C ALA A 275 12.98 -24.05 -22.20
N LEU A 276 13.43 -25.30 -21.99
CA LEU A 276 13.63 -26.27 -23.07
C LEU A 276 12.31 -26.63 -23.78
N ARG A 277 11.22 -26.78 -23.03
CA ARG A 277 9.88 -27.01 -23.60
C ARG A 277 9.42 -25.84 -24.45
N TYR A 278 9.63 -24.60 -23.99
CA TYR A 278 9.26 -23.41 -24.75
C TYR A 278 10.14 -23.22 -25.98
N LEU A 279 11.45 -23.50 -25.89
CA LEU A 279 12.37 -23.47 -27.04
C LEU A 279 11.89 -24.33 -28.21
N ALA A 280 11.34 -25.52 -27.93
CA ALA A 280 10.81 -26.42 -28.96
C ALA A 280 9.58 -25.86 -29.69
N THR A 281 8.87 -24.88 -29.09
CA THR A 281 7.69 -24.23 -29.68
C THR A 281 8.00 -22.93 -30.42
N LEU A 282 9.25 -22.46 -30.38
CA LEU A 282 9.68 -21.21 -31.02
C LEU A 282 10.02 -21.41 -32.51
N GLY A 283 9.95 -20.32 -33.28
CA GLY A 283 10.28 -20.32 -34.69
C GLY A 283 11.77 -20.49 -34.97
N GLU A 284 12.11 -20.99 -36.16
CA GLU A 284 13.49 -21.27 -36.57
C GLU A 284 14.43 -20.06 -36.51
N LYS A 285 13.91 -18.86 -36.83
CA LYS A 285 14.68 -17.61 -36.78
C LYS A 285 15.16 -17.28 -35.37
N ASP A 286 14.29 -17.50 -34.37
CA ASP A 286 14.63 -17.26 -32.96
C ASP A 286 15.60 -18.33 -32.45
N ILE A 287 15.39 -19.61 -32.80
CA ILE A 287 16.32 -20.71 -32.46
C ILE A 287 17.72 -20.45 -33.03
N ALA A 288 17.81 -19.98 -34.28
CA ALA A 288 19.08 -19.59 -34.92
C ALA A 288 19.79 -18.44 -34.19
N SER A 289 19.02 -17.49 -33.65
CA SER A 289 19.55 -16.39 -32.86
C SER A 289 20.09 -16.91 -31.52
N TYR A 290 19.36 -17.77 -30.83
CA TYR A 290 19.75 -18.33 -29.53
C TYR A 290 20.94 -19.29 -29.58
N ALA A 291 21.12 -19.98 -30.70
CA ALA A 291 22.33 -20.78 -30.94
C ALA A 291 23.60 -19.93 -30.98
N LYS A 292 23.50 -18.64 -31.33
CA LYS A 292 24.64 -17.70 -31.42
C LYS A 292 24.78 -16.81 -30.18
N SER A 293 23.68 -16.49 -29.52
CA SER A 293 23.64 -15.59 -28.37
C SER A 293 24.38 -16.15 -27.14
N LYS A 294 25.21 -15.32 -26.51
CA LYS A 294 25.89 -15.62 -25.24
C LYS A 294 25.09 -15.22 -23.99
N ASN A 295 24.01 -14.44 -24.17
CA ASN A 295 23.19 -13.90 -23.08
C ASN A 295 22.18 -14.91 -22.51
N ILE A 296 22.18 -16.15 -23.01
CA ILE A 296 21.21 -17.19 -22.67
C ILE A 296 21.96 -18.34 -21.98
N SER A 297 21.25 -19.10 -21.14
CA SER A 297 21.80 -20.31 -20.50
C SER A 297 22.49 -21.24 -21.51
N SER A 298 23.69 -21.70 -21.17
CA SER A 298 24.53 -22.54 -22.03
C SER A 298 23.82 -23.82 -22.49
N VAL A 299 22.95 -24.37 -21.63
CA VAL A 299 22.13 -25.55 -21.91
C VAL A 299 21.15 -25.28 -23.05
N ILE A 300 20.48 -24.13 -23.01
CA ILE A 300 19.50 -23.72 -24.04
C ILE A 300 20.23 -23.43 -25.36
N SER A 301 21.37 -22.75 -25.34
CA SER A 301 22.17 -22.49 -26.55
C SER A 301 22.65 -23.79 -27.21
N THR A 302 23.08 -24.76 -26.41
CA THR A 302 23.51 -26.08 -26.89
C THR A 302 22.36 -26.85 -27.52
N GLN A 303 21.18 -26.84 -26.87
CA GLN A 303 19.99 -27.48 -27.41
C GLN A 303 19.52 -26.81 -28.71
N ALA A 304 19.54 -25.47 -28.79
CA ALA A 304 19.19 -24.73 -29.99
C ALA A 304 20.11 -25.10 -31.17
N LYS A 305 21.44 -25.20 -30.94
CA LYS A 305 22.39 -25.68 -31.96
C LYS A 305 22.06 -27.09 -32.45
N ARG A 306 21.73 -28.00 -31.52
CA ARG A 306 21.33 -29.38 -31.86
C ARG A 306 20.08 -29.42 -32.73
N MET A 307 19.06 -28.61 -32.40
CA MET A 307 17.81 -28.52 -33.18
C MET A 307 18.04 -27.97 -34.60
N LEU A 308 18.96 -27.01 -34.77
CA LEU A 308 19.31 -26.51 -36.10
C LEU A 308 20.07 -27.53 -36.95
N LEU A 309 20.96 -28.31 -36.33
CA LEU A 309 21.71 -29.37 -37.00
C LEU A 309 20.80 -30.51 -37.44
N SER A 310 19.86 -30.93 -36.59
CA SER A 310 18.91 -32.00 -36.92
C SER A 310 17.94 -31.61 -38.04
N LYS A 311 17.66 -30.32 -38.21
CA LYS A 311 16.73 -29.83 -39.25
C LYS A 311 17.37 -29.62 -40.62
N LYS A 312 18.70 -29.50 -40.66
CA LYS A 312 19.48 -29.41 -41.91
C LYS A 312 19.81 -30.76 -42.54
N ARG A 313 19.58 -31.84 -41.80
CA ARG A 313 19.85 -33.22 -42.20
C ARG A 313 18.58 -33.83 -42.77
#